data_AF-A0A9E2MQW3-F1
#
_entry.id   AF-A0A9E2MQW3-F1
#
_cell.length_a   1.000
_cell.length_b   1.000
_cell.length_c   1.000
_cell.angle_alpha   90.00
_cell.angle_beta   90.00
_cell.angle_gamma   90.00
#
_symmetry.space_group_name_H-M   'P 1'
#
loop_
_entity.id
_entity.type
_entity.pdbx_description
1 polymer ?
#
loop_
_entity_poly.entity_id
_entity_poly.type
_entity_poly.pdbx_seq_one_letter_code
_entity_poly.pdbx_strand_id
1 'polypeptide(L)'
;MDNQRTIKGKVSFEGIGLHTGANTRMDILPASANTGIIFIRKDIPDAPAIKADFYSVLDPEKFPRRTSIGTSVIQIHTVEHFMAALHLLHIDNVQINLWGEEIPGLDGSAKVFVEKIQTTGIEEQPVARQYLRIKEPILIEEGDSSIAVFPYPKLRISYALKYNNPLIGSGFIDLVIDGETIPDDHPYAARTFCLEQEVGPLLDTGLGKGANYENTLVVSKDGALLKNKLRFADEFVKHKVLDLIGDLYTAGPFKGYVIAIRSGHSLNVKLLQKLRRHKERMTVSGVASTTSFIPQSGAER
;
A
#
# COMPACT_ATOMS: atom_id res chain seq x y z
N MET A 1 21.19 -2.57 -14.63
CA MET A 1 20.11 -1.55 -14.59
C MET A 1 18.96 -2.14 -13.82
N ASP A 2 18.24 -1.35 -13.02
CA ASP A 2 17.03 -1.85 -12.34
C ASP A 2 15.90 -1.94 -13.37
N ASN A 3 15.49 -3.17 -13.69
CA ASN A 3 14.58 -3.51 -14.76
C ASN A 3 13.18 -3.82 -14.20
N GLN A 4 12.15 -3.60 -15.01
CA GLN A 4 10.78 -3.90 -14.62
C GLN A 4 10.59 -5.39 -14.35
N ARG A 5 9.67 -5.73 -13.45
CA ARG A 5 9.34 -7.14 -13.20
C ARG A 5 7.85 -7.44 -13.30
N THR A 6 7.57 -8.69 -13.65
CA THR A 6 6.24 -9.33 -13.61
C THR A 6 6.36 -10.65 -12.85
N ILE A 7 5.24 -11.32 -12.58
CA ILE A 7 5.23 -12.70 -12.08
C ILE A 7 5.42 -13.69 -13.24
N LYS A 8 6.02 -14.88 -12.98
CA LYS A 8 6.24 -15.93 -14.00
C LYS A 8 4.97 -16.68 -14.42
N GLY A 9 3.95 -16.67 -13.59
CA GLY A 9 2.73 -17.43 -13.81
C GLY A 9 1.57 -16.90 -12.98
N LYS A 10 0.39 -17.46 -13.20
CA LYS A 10 -0.83 -17.07 -12.49
C LYS A 10 -0.73 -17.37 -10.99
N VAL A 11 -1.15 -16.42 -10.16
CA VAL A 11 -1.31 -16.59 -8.69
C VAL A 11 -2.76 -16.32 -8.31
N SER A 12 -3.36 -17.15 -7.47
CA SER A 12 -4.75 -16.97 -7.02
C SER A 12 -4.85 -16.85 -5.50
N PHE A 13 -5.73 -15.98 -5.02
CA PHE A 13 -6.09 -15.81 -3.61
C PHE A 13 -7.60 -15.84 -3.48
N GLU A 14 -8.09 -16.39 -2.38
CA GLU A 14 -9.50 -16.42 -2.03
C GLU A 14 -9.62 -16.20 -0.53
N GLY A 15 -10.67 -15.51 -0.10
CA GLY A 15 -10.90 -15.23 1.30
C GLY A 15 -12.03 -14.25 1.51
N ILE A 16 -12.02 -13.61 2.66
CA ILE A 16 -13.03 -12.63 3.07
C ILE A 16 -12.39 -11.24 3.05
N GLY A 17 -13.10 -10.25 2.54
CA GLY A 17 -12.71 -8.85 2.63
C GLY A 17 -12.75 -8.36 4.08
N LEU A 18 -11.69 -7.69 4.55
CA LEU A 18 -11.53 -7.30 5.94
C LEU A 18 -12.68 -6.39 6.41
N HIS A 19 -13.07 -5.43 5.58
CA HIS A 19 -14.09 -4.46 5.93
C HIS A 19 -15.50 -4.89 5.54
N THR A 20 -15.68 -5.36 4.31
CA THR A 20 -16.99 -5.72 3.74
C THR A 20 -17.55 -7.01 4.34
N GLY A 21 -16.67 -7.94 4.76
CA GLY A 21 -17.05 -9.28 5.18
C GLY A 21 -17.55 -10.15 4.02
N ALA A 22 -17.42 -9.70 2.77
CA ALA A 22 -17.84 -10.43 1.59
C ALA A 22 -16.75 -11.43 1.17
N ASN A 23 -17.18 -12.57 0.61
CA ASN A 23 -16.26 -13.48 -0.07
C ASN A 23 -15.68 -12.79 -1.31
N THR A 24 -14.37 -12.91 -1.48
CA THR A 24 -13.63 -12.31 -2.58
C THR A 24 -12.57 -13.27 -3.10
N ARG A 25 -12.36 -13.22 -4.41
CA ARG A 25 -11.32 -13.98 -5.09
C ARG A 25 -10.50 -13.05 -5.96
N MET A 26 -9.19 -13.27 -5.99
CA MET A 26 -8.25 -12.47 -6.76
C MET A 26 -7.31 -13.39 -7.55
N ASP A 27 -7.28 -13.24 -8.86
CA ASP A 27 -6.30 -13.87 -9.74
C ASP A 27 -5.32 -12.81 -10.27
N ILE A 28 -4.02 -13.01 -10.04
CA ILE A 28 -2.93 -12.18 -10.56
C ILE A 28 -2.34 -12.89 -11.77
N LEU A 29 -2.19 -12.17 -12.87
CA LEU A 29 -1.65 -12.65 -14.14
C LEU A 29 -0.41 -11.82 -14.52
N PRO A 30 0.59 -12.45 -15.16
CA PRO A 30 1.69 -11.71 -15.75
C PRO A 30 1.19 -10.66 -16.74
N ALA A 31 1.90 -9.52 -16.85
CA ALA A 31 1.60 -8.50 -17.85
C ALA A 31 2.86 -8.00 -18.55
N SER A 32 2.70 -7.52 -19.78
CA SER A 32 3.78 -6.95 -20.58
C SER A 32 4.40 -5.71 -19.92
N ALA A 33 5.64 -5.40 -20.26
CA ALA A 33 6.33 -4.22 -19.75
C ALA A 33 5.52 -2.92 -20.00
N ASN A 34 5.62 -1.97 -19.07
CA ASN A 34 4.91 -0.69 -19.04
C ASN A 34 3.38 -0.77 -18.87
N THR A 35 2.80 -1.95 -18.65
CA THR A 35 1.38 -2.10 -18.33
C THR A 35 1.05 -1.39 -17.02
N GLY A 36 1.90 -1.57 -16.00
CA GLY A 36 1.61 -1.20 -14.63
C GLY A 36 0.75 -2.25 -13.91
N ILE A 37 0.19 -1.84 -12.77
CA ILE A 37 -0.71 -2.67 -11.96
C ILE A 37 -2.14 -2.34 -12.35
N ILE A 38 -2.82 -3.30 -12.98
CA ILE A 38 -4.16 -3.11 -13.53
C ILE A 38 -5.14 -4.02 -12.80
N PHE A 39 -6.22 -3.46 -12.26
CA PHE A 39 -7.31 -4.21 -11.66
C PHE A 39 -8.52 -4.27 -12.59
N ILE A 40 -9.21 -5.41 -12.60
CA ILE A 40 -10.44 -5.64 -13.36
C ILE A 40 -11.43 -6.38 -12.45
N ARG A 41 -12.59 -5.76 -12.21
CA ARG A 41 -13.71 -6.37 -11.47
C ARG A 41 -14.46 -7.37 -12.37
N LYS A 42 -14.06 -8.64 -12.32
CA LYS A 42 -14.60 -9.72 -13.16
C LYS A 42 -15.99 -10.19 -12.74
N ASP A 43 -16.45 -9.80 -11.56
CA ASP A 43 -17.83 -10.00 -11.11
C ASP A 43 -18.83 -9.02 -11.74
N ILE A 44 -18.35 -7.95 -12.40
CA ILE A 44 -19.19 -6.97 -13.10
C ILE A 44 -18.99 -7.14 -14.62
N PRO A 45 -20.06 -7.39 -15.41
CA PRO A 45 -19.97 -7.45 -16.86
C PRO A 45 -19.35 -6.17 -17.45
N ASP A 46 -18.41 -6.34 -18.38
CA ASP A 46 -17.73 -5.25 -19.11
C ASP A 46 -17.07 -4.17 -18.22
N ALA A 47 -16.69 -4.53 -16.98
CA ALA A 47 -16.02 -3.62 -16.09
C ALA A 47 -14.73 -3.05 -16.70
N PRO A 48 -14.56 -1.70 -16.77
CA PRO A 48 -13.31 -1.11 -17.17
C PRO A 48 -12.15 -1.53 -16.28
N ALA A 49 -10.98 -1.61 -16.90
CA ALA A 49 -9.72 -1.76 -16.19
C ALA A 49 -9.41 -0.49 -15.38
N ILE A 50 -9.01 -0.65 -14.13
CA ILE A 50 -8.56 0.41 -13.23
C ILE A 50 -7.05 0.26 -13.06
N LYS A 51 -6.29 1.22 -13.57
CA LYS A 51 -4.85 1.30 -13.28
C LYS A 51 -4.63 1.85 -11.88
N ALA A 52 -3.79 1.21 -11.08
CA ALA A 52 -3.34 1.78 -9.82
C ALA A 52 -2.34 2.92 -10.11
N ASP A 53 -2.80 4.16 -9.94
CA ASP A 53 -2.01 5.37 -10.08
C ASP A 53 -2.64 6.53 -9.29
N PHE A 54 -2.01 7.71 -9.35
CA PHE A 54 -2.50 8.93 -8.68
C PHE A 54 -3.94 9.35 -9.02
N TYR A 55 -4.47 8.91 -10.16
CA TYR A 55 -5.77 9.34 -10.66
C TYR A 55 -6.89 8.40 -10.25
N SER A 56 -6.56 7.15 -9.91
CA SER A 56 -7.53 6.17 -9.44
C SER A 56 -7.70 6.14 -7.92
N VAL A 57 -6.76 6.67 -7.14
CA VAL A 57 -6.90 6.75 -5.67
C VAL A 57 -8.14 7.58 -5.29
N LEU A 58 -9.03 6.97 -4.50
CA LEU A 58 -10.28 7.56 -4.06
C LEU A 58 -10.06 8.50 -2.85
N ASP A 59 -11.06 9.35 -2.61
CA ASP A 59 -11.05 10.32 -1.52
C ASP A 59 -11.04 9.62 -0.14
N PRO A 60 -10.01 9.86 0.70
CA PRO A 60 -9.89 9.18 1.98
C PRO A 60 -10.96 9.61 2.99
N GLU A 61 -11.62 10.76 2.81
CA GLU A 61 -12.73 11.18 3.68
C GLU A 61 -14.00 10.36 3.42
N LYS A 62 -14.17 9.86 2.18
CA LYS A 62 -15.28 8.96 1.83
C LYS A 62 -15.01 7.51 2.21
N PHE A 63 -13.75 7.10 2.18
CA PHE A 63 -13.31 5.74 2.47
C PHE A 63 -12.27 5.73 3.59
N PRO A 64 -12.65 6.11 4.83
CA PRO A 64 -11.72 6.12 5.94
C PRO A 64 -11.23 4.71 6.26
N ARG A 65 -10.10 4.65 6.98
CA ARG A 65 -9.45 3.42 7.49
C ARG A 65 -8.80 2.49 6.46
N ARG A 66 -8.86 2.80 5.17
CA ARG A 66 -8.27 1.98 4.10
C ARG A 66 -7.85 2.82 2.90
N THR A 67 -7.05 2.26 2.00
CA THR A 67 -6.81 2.85 0.68
C THR A 67 -7.69 2.15 -0.36
N SER A 68 -8.35 2.96 -1.19
CA SER A 68 -9.25 2.47 -2.23
C SER A 68 -8.93 3.12 -3.56
N ILE A 69 -9.13 2.37 -4.64
CA ILE A 69 -8.94 2.85 -6.01
C ILE A 69 -10.20 2.64 -6.83
N GLY A 70 -10.36 3.42 -7.90
CA GLY A 70 -11.39 3.22 -8.90
C GLY A 70 -12.00 4.51 -9.42
N THR A 71 -13.29 4.44 -9.70
CA THR A 71 -14.11 5.52 -10.24
C THR A 71 -15.36 5.72 -9.36
N SER A 72 -16.27 6.59 -9.79
CA SER A 72 -17.58 6.72 -9.14
C SER A 72 -18.46 5.47 -9.29
N VAL A 73 -18.15 4.58 -10.23
CA VAL A 73 -18.98 3.41 -10.56
C VAL A 73 -18.34 2.11 -10.06
N ILE A 74 -17.02 1.98 -10.23
CA ILE A 74 -16.30 0.75 -9.88
C ILE A 74 -15.22 1.10 -8.87
N GLN A 75 -15.27 0.44 -7.72
CA GLN A 75 -14.36 0.68 -6.62
C GLN A 75 -13.74 -0.64 -6.17
N ILE A 76 -12.50 -0.54 -5.70
CA ILE A 76 -11.71 -1.63 -5.15
C ILE A 76 -11.09 -1.13 -3.85
N HIS A 77 -11.40 -1.83 -2.77
CA HIS A 77 -11.06 -1.44 -1.42
C HIS A 77 -9.90 -2.25 -0.85
N THR A 78 -9.21 -1.65 0.13
CA THR A 78 -8.21 -2.31 0.98
C THR A 78 -7.03 -2.84 0.18
N VAL A 79 -6.51 -2.01 -0.74
CA VAL A 79 -5.42 -2.41 -1.66
C VAL A 79 -4.04 -2.38 -1.00
N GLU A 80 -3.90 -1.66 0.10
CA GLU A 80 -2.63 -1.32 0.76
C GLU A 80 -1.71 -2.52 1.02
N HIS A 81 -2.17 -3.59 1.66
CA HIS A 81 -1.29 -4.73 2.00
C HIS A 81 -0.81 -5.47 0.75
N PHE A 82 -1.70 -5.61 -0.24
CA PHE A 82 -1.36 -6.22 -1.50
C PHE A 82 -0.39 -5.35 -2.32
N MET A 83 -0.63 -4.05 -2.39
CA MET A 83 0.28 -3.09 -3.03
C MET A 83 1.64 -3.08 -2.33
N ALA A 84 1.68 -3.23 -1.01
CA ALA A 84 2.93 -3.32 -0.27
C ALA A 84 3.70 -4.61 -0.64
N ALA A 85 3.00 -5.75 -0.76
CA ALA A 85 3.61 -7.00 -1.24
C ALA A 85 4.23 -6.84 -2.64
N LEU A 86 3.49 -6.23 -3.57
CA LEU A 86 4.00 -5.96 -4.92
C LEU A 86 5.22 -5.03 -4.90
N HIS A 87 5.21 -4.00 -4.05
CA HIS A 87 6.33 -3.09 -3.92
C HIS A 87 7.60 -3.80 -3.45
N LEU A 88 7.48 -4.57 -2.37
CA LEU A 88 8.60 -5.28 -1.75
C LEU A 88 9.20 -6.34 -2.68
N LEU A 89 8.38 -6.95 -3.53
CA LEU A 89 8.81 -7.90 -4.56
C LEU A 89 9.23 -7.25 -5.89
N HIS A 90 9.16 -5.93 -5.97
CA HIS A 90 9.50 -5.14 -7.16
C HIS A 90 8.65 -5.50 -8.38
N ILE A 91 7.38 -5.86 -8.18
CA ILE A 91 6.46 -6.19 -9.27
C ILE A 91 5.88 -4.91 -9.86
N ASP A 92 6.18 -4.65 -11.13
CA ASP A 92 5.74 -3.46 -11.86
C ASP A 92 4.52 -3.72 -12.73
N ASN A 93 4.45 -4.91 -13.34
CA ASN A 93 3.46 -5.21 -14.38
C ASN A 93 2.67 -6.46 -14.03
N VAL A 94 1.39 -6.28 -13.70
CA VAL A 94 0.45 -7.38 -13.43
C VAL A 94 -0.97 -6.97 -13.78
N GLN A 95 -1.76 -7.93 -14.23
CA GLN A 95 -3.22 -7.81 -14.28
C GLN A 95 -3.84 -8.56 -13.12
N ILE A 96 -4.74 -7.90 -12.39
CA ILE A 96 -5.48 -8.43 -11.26
C ILE A 96 -6.94 -8.55 -11.66
N ASN A 97 -7.41 -9.78 -11.77
CA ASN A 97 -8.83 -10.09 -11.92
C ASN A 97 -9.41 -10.30 -10.52
N LEU A 98 -10.34 -9.45 -10.12
CA LEU A 98 -10.98 -9.49 -8.81
C LEU A 98 -12.46 -9.85 -8.96
N TRP A 99 -12.96 -10.77 -8.14
CA TRP A 99 -14.38 -11.06 -7.97
C TRP A 99 -14.79 -10.62 -6.57
N GLY A 100 -15.48 -9.48 -6.50
CA GLY A 100 -15.79 -8.79 -5.25
C GLY A 100 -15.15 -7.40 -5.20
N GLU A 101 -15.58 -6.56 -4.28
CA GLU A 101 -15.17 -5.14 -4.21
C GLU A 101 -13.98 -4.85 -3.30
N GLU A 102 -13.43 -5.87 -2.64
CA GLU A 102 -12.35 -5.74 -1.68
C GLU A 102 -11.29 -6.81 -1.92
N ILE A 103 -10.02 -6.47 -1.73
CA ILE A 103 -8.92 -7.44 -1.75
C ILE A 103 -9.10 -8.41 -0.55
N PRO A 104 -8.85 -9.72 -0.71
CA PRO A 104 -8.92 -10.66 0.41
C PRO A 104 -8.04 -10.22 1.57
N GLY A 105 -8.59 -10.13 2.78
CA GLY A 105 -7.85 -9.69 3.98
C GLY A 105 -6.83 -10.71 4.49
N LEU A 106 -6.99 -11.99 4.13
CA LEU A 106 -6.10 -13.11 4.49
C LEU A 106 -5.78 -13.13 6.00
N ASP A 107 -4.49 -13.08 6.36
CA ASP A 107 -4.05 -13.05 7.76
C ASP A 107 -3.90 -11.63 8.32
N GLY A 108 -4.37 -10.61 7.58
CA GLY A 108 -4.29 -9.18 7.89
C GLY A 108 -2.91 -8.56 7.77
N SER A 109 -1.97 -9.26 7.13
CA SER A 109 -0.65 -8.75 6.75
C SER A 109 -0.42 -8.95 5.24
N ALA A 110 0.77 -8.56 4.75
CA ALA A 110 1.20 -8.83 3.39
C ALA A 110 1.88 -10.20 3.21
N LYS A 111 2.07 -10.97 4.30
CA LYS A 111 2.85 -12.21 4.34
C LYS A 111 2.43 -13.21 3.28
N VAL A 112 1.14 -13.56 3.26
CA VAL A 112 0.61 -14.59 2.36
C VAL A 112 0.75 -14.17 0.89
N PHE A 113 0.62 -12.87 0.58
CA PHE A 113 0.85 -12.36 -0.77
C PHE A 113 2.32 -12.51 -1.18
N VAL A 114 3.24 -12.06 -0.32
CA VAL A 114 4.68 -12.10 -0.57
C VAL A 114 5.15 -13.54 -0.81
N GLU A 115 4.84 -14.45 0.10
CA GLU A 115 5.31 -15.85 0.05
C GLU A 115 4.79 -16.56 -1.20
N LYS A 116 3.51 -16.37 -1.54
CA LYS A 116 2.91 -17.04 -2.70
C LYS A 116 3.44 -16.50 -4.02
N ILE A 117 3.63 -15.19 -4.15
CA ILE A 117 4.22 -14.59 -5.36
C ILE A 117 5.68 -15.02 -5.52
N GLN A 118 6.46 -15.03 -4.43
CA GLN A 118 7.84 -15.52 -4.45
C GLN A 118 7.91 -16.99 -4.90
N THR A 119 7.03 -17.84 -4.37
CA THR A 119 6.96 -19.26 -4.72
C THR A 119 6.61 -19.47 -6.20
N THR A 120 5.70 -18.67 -6.76
CA THR A 120 5.38 -18.71 -8.21
C THR A 120 6.54 -18.20 -9.07
N GLY A 121 7.36 -17.32 -8.51
CA GLY A 121 8.55 -16.79 -9.15
C GLY A 121 8.30 -15.49 -9.90
N ILE A 122 9.37 -14.72 -10.02
CA ILE A 122 9.39 -13.37 -10.59
C ILE A 122 10.22 -13.39 -11.87
N GLU A 123 9.77 -12.66 -12.88
CA GLU A 123 10.41 -12.53 -14.18
C GLU A 123 10.81 -11.07 -14.41
N GLU A 124 12.07 -10.85 -14.76
CA GLU A 124 12.59 -9.56 -15.15
C GLU A 124 12.26 -9.30 -16.63
N GLN A 125 11.84 -8.09 -16.93
CA GLN A 125 11.52 -7.62 -18.28
C GLN A 125 12.61 -6.65 -18.72
N PRO A 126 13.10 -6.70 -19.98
CA PRO A 126 14.25 -5.93 -20.44
C PRO A 126 13.90 -4.45 -20.73
N VAL A 127 13.23 -3.79 -19.77
CA VAL A 127 12.82 -2.40 -19.79
C VAL A 127 13.16 -1.79 -18.45
N ALA A 128 13.81 -0.62 -18.45
CA ALA A 128 14.19 0.06 -17.22
C ALA A 128 12.96 0.39 -16.35
N ARG A 129 13.11 0.22 -15.03
CA ARG A 129 12.08 0.52 -14.05
C ARG A 129 11.89 2.02 -13.90
N GLN A 130 10.62 2.42 -13.81
CA GLN A 130 10.17 3.81 -13.85
C GLN A 130 9.85 4.30 -12.42
N TYR A 131 10.61 5.28 -11.91
CA TYR A 131 10.42 5.81 -10.56
C TYR A 131 9.83 7.21 -10.53
N LEU A 132 8.90 7.43 -9.62
CA LEU A 132 8.56 8.73 -9.08
C LEU A 132 9.71 9.23 -8.19
N ARG A 133 10.39 10.29 -8.60
CA ARG A 133 11.50 10.89 -7.84
C ARG A 133 11.05 12.18 -7.19
N ILE A 134 11.20 12.27 -5.87
CA ILE A 134 10.94 13.49 -5.12
C ILE A 134 12.07 14.49 -5.36
N LYS A 135 11.70 15.72 -5.74
CA LYS A 135 12.66 16.80 -6.07
C LYS A 135 12.65 17.95 -5.08
N GLU A 136 11.54 18.11 -4.37
CA GLU A 136 11.35 19.16 -3.39
C GLU A 136 10.66 18.59 -2.16
N PRO A 137 10.94 19.12 -0.96
CA PRO A 137 10.23 18.71 0.24
C PRO A 137 8.73 19.04 0.17
N ILE A 138 7.90 18.10 0.63
CA ILE A 138 6.46 18.32 0.77
C ILE A 138 6.05 17.89 2.18
N LEU A 139 5.39 18.78 2.91
CA LEU A 139 4.83 18.53 4.24
C LEU A 139 3.31 18.66 4.21
N ILE A 140 2.64 17.78 4.97
CA ILE A 140 1.21 17.85 5.30
C ILE A 140 1.08 17.61 6.80
N GLU A 141 0.30 18.46 7.47
CA GLU A 141 0.03 18.40 8.90
C GLU A 141 -1.48 18.49 9.14
N GLU A 142 -2.00 17.63 10.00
CA GLU A 142 -3.40 17.61 10.43
C GLU A 142 -3.46 17.26 11.93
N GLY A 143 -3.75 18.26 12.76
CA GLY A 143 -3.73 18.10 14.22
C GLY A 143 -2.35 17.65 14.70
N ASP A 144 -2.31 16.50 15.39
CA ASP A 144 -1.06 15.91 15.90
C ASP A 144 -0.38 14.95 14.91
N SER A 145 -0.92 14.81 13.70
CA SER A 145 -0.40 13.91 12.68
C SER A 145 0.28 14.69 11.57
N SER A 146 1.41 14.18 11.07
CA SER A 146 2.14 14.81 9.97
C SER A 146 2.77 13.77 9.06
N ILE A 147 2.89 14.10 7.78
CA ILE A 147 3.71 13.36 6.83
C ILE A 147 4.52 14.32 5.97
N ALA A 148 5.82 14.08 5.93
CA ALA A 148 6.77 14.83 5.13
C ALA A 148 7.47 13.88 4.15
N VAL A 149 7.82 14.38 2.98
CA VAL A 149 8.65 13.68 2.01
C VAL A 149 9.76 14.59 1.51
N PHE A 150 10.97 14.05 1.41
CA PHE A 150 12.18 14.75 0.97
C PHE A 150 12.84 14.02 -0.22
N PRO A 151 13.63 14.73 -1.03
CA PRO A 151 14.48 14.10 -2.05
C PRO A 151 15.43 13.07 -1.42
N TYR A 152 15.43 11.85 -1.95
CA TYR A 152 16.33 10.78 -1.52
C TYR A 152 16.48 9.74 -2.65
N PRO A 153 17.66 9.11 -2.85
CA PRO A 153 17.92 8.25 -4.01
C PRO A 153 17.20 6.87 -3.96
N LYS A 154 16.74 6.46 -2.80
CA LYS A 154 15.97 5.22 -2.53
C LYS A 154 14.61 5.58 -1.89
N LEU A 155 13.76 4.61 -1.58
CA LEU A 155 12.66 4.83 -0.64
C LEU A 155 13.20 4.63 0.78
N ARG A 156 13.14 5.66 1.62
CA ARG A 156 13.41 5.57 3.06
C ARG A 156 12.15 5.97 3.82
N ILE A 157 11.82 5.27 4.90
CA ILE A 157 10.66 5.57 5.74
C ILE A 157 11.14 5.67 7.18
N SER A 158 10.96 6.82 7.80
CA SER A 158 10.92 6.96 9.26
C SER A 158 9.47 7.11 9.70
N TYR A 159 9.00 6.25 10.58
CA TYR A 159 7.63 6.29 11.08
C TYR A 159 7.63 6.33 12.61
N ALA A 160 7.01 7.36 13.18
CA ALA A 160 6.76 7.51 14.61
C ALA A 160 5.28 7.24 14.92
N LEU A 161 5.03 6.12 15.59
CA LEU A 161 3.73 5.73 16.12
C LEU A 161 3.52 6.31 17.52
N LYS A 162 2.32 6.80 17.80
CA LYS A 162 1.90 7.15 19.16
C LYS A 162 0.42 6.86 19.36
N TYR A 163 0.12 5.98 20.32
CA TYR A 163 -1.21 5.67 20.80
C TYR A 163 -1.28 5.94 22.30
N ASN A 164 -2.43 6.41 22.77
CA ASN A 164 -2.74 6.47 24.20
C ASN A 164 -3.30 5.13 24.68
N ASN A 165 -2.50 4.07 24.53
CA ASN A 165 -2.81 2.71 24.96
C ASN A 165 -1.55 2.09 25.57
N PRO A 166 -1.61 1.40 26.73
CA PRO A 166 -0.42 0.91 27.42
C PRO A 166 0.41 -0.08 26.61
N LEU A 167 -0.22 -0.91 25.77
CA LEU A 167 0.46 -1.93 24.98
C LEU A 167 1.01 -1.39 23.66
N ILE A 168 0.20 -0.60 22.94
CA ILE A 168 0.63 -0.03 21.64
C ILE A 168 1.69 1.06 21.88
N GLY A 169 1.47 1.91 22.88
CA GLY A 169 2.42 2.91 23.35
C GLY A 169 2.95 3.81 22.25
N SER A 170 4.27 3.90 22.16
CA SER A 170 4.97 4.64 21.11
C SER A 170 5.94 3.70 20.41
N GLY A 171 6.12 3.86 19.11
CA GLY A 171 7.03 3.06 18.32
C GLY A 171 7.75 3.93 17.31
N PHE A 172 8.96 3.55 16.95
CA PHE A 172 9.73 4.21 15.91
C PHE A 172 10.41 3.16 15.04
N ILE A 173 10.28 3.32 13.73
CA ILE A 173 11.03 2.54 12.74
C ILE A 173 11.65 3.51 11.76
N ASP A 174 12.91 3.27 11.42
CA ASP A 174 13.59 3.88 10.27
C ASP A 174 14.14 2.77 9.38
N LEU A 175 13.70 2.73 8.12
CA LEU A 175 14.09 1.69 7.18
C LEU A 175 14.32 2.25 5.78
N VAL A 176 15.22 1.61 5.04
CA VAL A 176 15.44 1.85 3.61
C VAL A 176 14.91 0.64 2.85
N ILE A 177 14.10 0.89 1.82
CA ILE A 177 13.57 -0.13 0.91
C ILE A 177 14.33 -0.04 -0.40
N ASP A 178 15.11 -1.07 -0.70
CA ASP A 178 15.95 -1.14 -1.90
C ASP A 178 15.79 -2.42 -2.72
N GLY A 179 14.92 -3.36 -2.30
CA GLY A 179 14.64 -4.57 -3.07
C GLY A 179 15.67 -5.67 -2.93
N GLU A 180 16.56 -5.54 -1.96
CA GLU A 180 17.37 -6.65 -1.49
C GLU A 180 16.50 -7.66 -0.74
N THR A 181 17.11 -8.73 -0.23
CA THR A 181 16.43 -9.79 0.51
C THR A 181 15.52 -9.20 1.59
N ILE A 182 14.23 -9.58 1.57
CA ILE A 182 13.26 -9.21 2.60
C ILE A 182 13.56 -10.07 3.84
N PRO A 183 14.03 -9.51 4.96
CA PRO A 183 14.29 -10.32 6.14
C PRO A 183 12.98 -10.81 6.78
N ASP A 184 13.05 -11.92 7.52
CA ASP A 184 11.87 -12.54 8.13
C ASP A 184 11.13 -11.62 9.13
N ASP A 185 11.84 -10.67 9.73
CA ASP A 185 11.30 -9.68 10.66
C ASP A 185 10.81 -8.40 9.96
N HIS A 186 10.77 -8.37 8.63
CA HIS A 186 10.37 -7.20 7.86
C HIS A 186 8.86 -6.88 8.05
N PRO A 187 8.44 -5.60 7.96
CA PRO A 187 7.04 -5.16 8.10
C PRO A 187 5.95 -5.95 7.36
N TYR A 188 6.27 -6.70 6.31
CA TYR A 188 5.29 -7.43 5.49
C TYR A 188 4.50 -8.49 6.28
N ALA A 189 5.07 -9.02 7.36
CA ALA A 189 4.42 -10.01 8.21
C ALA A 189 3.66 -9.42 9.40
N ALA A 190 3.66 -8.09 9.58
CA ALA A 190 2.98 -7.43 10.67
C ALA A 190 1.49 -7.26 10.37
N ARG A 191 0.63 -7.74 11.28
CA ARG A 191 -0.82 -7.73 11.07
C ARG A 191 -1.47 -6.41 11.44
N THR A 192 -2.62 -6.19 10.81
CA THR A 192 -3.50 -5.08 11.14
C THR A 192 -4.04 -5.20 12.54
N PHE A 193 -4.49 -4.06 13.07
CA PHE A 193 -4.92 -3.97 14.45
C PHE A 193 -6.01 -2.92 14.65
N CYS A 194 -6.83 -3.14 15.67
CA CYS A 194 -7.81 -2.17 16.13
C CYS A 194 -7.88 -2.13 17.65
N LEU A 195 -8.34 -1.01 18.20
CA LEU A 195 -8.70 -0.96 19.61
C LEU A 195 -10.07 -1.61 19.80
N GLU A 196 -10.26 -2.36 20.87
CA GLU A 196 -11.53 -3.04 21.20
C GLU A 196 -12.73 -2.08 21.16
N GLN A 197 -12.55 -0.88 21.73
CA GLN A 197 -13.56 0.18 21.75
C GLN A 197 -13.94 0.74 20.36
N GLU A 198 -13.11 0.51 19.33
CA GLU A 198 -13.39 0.90 17.95
C GLU A 198 -14.18 -0.17 17.19
N VAL A 199 -14.26 -1.40 17.69
CA VAL A 199 -14.90 -2.53 16.98
C VAL A 199 -16.38 -2.27 16.73
N GLY A 200 -17.14 -1.90 17.78
CA GLY A 200 -18.56 -1.58 17.67
C GLY A 200 -18.83 -0.45 16.67
N PRO A 201 -18.23 0.75 16.85
CA PRO A 201 -18.38 1.86 15.90
C PRO A 201 -18.01 1.50 14.45
N LEU A 202 -16.97 0.69 14.23
CA LEU A 202 -16.61 0.24 12.88
C LEU A 202 -17.72 -0.62 12.27
N LEU A 203 -18.23 -1.61 13.02
CA LEU A 203 -19.31 -2.48 12.56
C LEU A 203 -20.60 -1.70 12.26
N ASP A 204 -20.93 -0.70 13.09
CA ASP A 204 -22.09 0.18 12.89
C ASP A 204 -21.99 0.98 11.58
N THR A 205 -20.77 1.35 11.17
CA THR A 205 -20.50 1.99 9.87
C THR A 205 -20.34 1.00 8.71
N GLY A 206 -20.57 -0.29 8.97
CA GLY A 206 -20.49 -1.35 7.98
C GLY A 206 -19.07 -1.84 7.67
N LEU A 207 -18.08 -1.46 8.48
CA LEU A 207 -16.67 -1.81 8.35
C LEU A 207 -16.25 -2.89 9.36
N GLY A 208 -15.18 -3.61 9.05
CA GLY A 208 -14.59 -4.63 9.93
C GLY A 208 -15.38 -5.93 10.01
N LYS A 209 -16.34 -6.17 9.10
CA LYS A 209 -17.21 -7.35 9.12
C LYS A 209 -16.47 -8.67 8.86
N GLY A 210 -15.32 -8.62 8.19
CA GLY A 210 -14.44 -9.78 7.98
C GLY A 210 -13.30 -9.89 8.98
N ALA A 211 -13.17 -8.94 9.90
CA ALA A 211 -12.12 -8.96 10.91
C ALA A 211 -12.38 -10.02 11.98
N ASN A 212 -11.34 -10.75 12.37
CA ASN A 212 -11.38 -11.76 13.42
C ASN A 212 -9.99 -11.87 14.09
N TYR A 213 -9.86 -12.71 15.12
CA TYR A 213 -8.62 -12.84 15.87
C TYR A 213 -7.47 -13.56 15.14
N GLU A 214 -7.74 -14.17 13.98
CA GLU A 214 -6.69 -14.77 13.16
C GLU A 214 -6.04 -13.72 12.25
N ASN A 215 -6.82 -12.74 11.78
CA ASN A 215 -6.35 -11.70 10.86
C ASN A 215 -6.10 -10.32 11.50
N THR A 216 -6.71 -10.03 12.64
CA THR A 216 -6.64 -8.70 13.27
C THR A 216 -6.24 -8.81 14.73
N LEU A 217 -5.23 -8.03 15.12
CA LEU A 217 -4.89 -7.83 16.53
C LEU A 217 -5.91 -6.91 17.17
N VAL A 218 -6.58 -7.37 18.23
CA VAL A 218 -7.52 -6.53 18.99
C VAL A 218 -6.92 -6.21 20.35
N VAL A 219 -6.75 -4.92 20.62
CA VAL A 219 -6.13 -4.42 21.84
C VAL A 219 -7.19 -3.77 22.72
N SER A 220 -7.36 -4.26 23.94
CA SER A 220 -8.27 -3.67 24.92
C SER A 220 -7.76 -2.31 25.39
N LYS A 221 -8.64 -1.53 26.02
CA LYS A 221 -8.30 -0.19 26.53
C LYS A 221 -7.18 -0.21 27.59
N ASP A 222 -7.11 -1.26 28.39
CA ASP A 222 -6.13 -1.48 29.46
C ASP A 222 -4.82 -2.11 28.96
N GLY A 223 -4.69 -2.41 27.67
CA GLY A 223 -3.44 -2.88 27.07
C GLY A 223 -3.28 -4.41 27.08
N ALA A 224 -4.37 -5.17 27.04
CA ALA A 224 -4.33 -6.61 26.81
C ALA A 224 -4.60 -6.93 25.33
N LEU A 225 -3.94 -7.96 24.80
CA LEU A 225 -4.33 -8.56 23.52
C LEU A 225 -5.44 -9.57 23.73
N LEU A 226 -6.49 -9.46 22.92
CA LEU A 226 -7.66 -10.31 23.04
C LEU A 226 -7.52 -11.53 22.13
N LYS A 227 -7.28 -12.72 22.68
CA LYS A 227 -7.22 -13.99 21.92
C LYS A 227 -6.15 -14.04 20.80
N ASN A 228 -5.25 -13.05 20.73
CA ASN A 228 -4.10 -13.04 19.84
C ASN A 228 -2.78 -13.00 20.64
N LYS A 229 -1.66 -13.19 19.93
CA LYS A 229 -0.30 -12.88 20.39
C LYS A 229 0.42 -12.09 19.31
N LEU A 230 1.36 -11.22 19.69
CA LEU A 230 2.20 -10.52 18.73
C LEU A 230 3.16 -11.50 18.03
N ARG A 231 3.43 -11.25 16.74
CA ARG A 231 4.53 -11.82 15.96
C ARG A 231 5.84 -11.10 16.26
N PHE A 232 5.76 -9.78 16.51
CA PHE A 232 6.91 -8.91 16.77
C PHE A 232 6.61 -7.99 17.94
N ALA A 233 7.63 -7.64 18.73
CA ALA A 233 7.46 -6.70 19.83
C ALA A 233 6.97 -5.32 19.35
N ASP A 234 7.32 -4.93 18.12
CA ASP A 234 7.00 -3.68 17.44
C ASP A 234 5.98 -3.86 16.29
N GLU A 235 5.15 -4.93 16.32
CA GLU A 235 4.22 -5.29 15.24
C GLU A 235 3.29 -4.13 14.83
N PHE A 236 2.83 -3.31 15.78
CA PHE A 236 1.95 -2.18 15.48
C PHE A 236 2.59 -1.11 14.59
N VAL A 237 3.83 -0.70 14.89
CA VAL A 237 4.53 0.30 14.08
C VAL A 237 5.02 -0.32 12.77
N LYS A 238 5.43 -1.59 12.77
CA LYS A 238 5.71 -2.34 11.54
C LYS A 238 4.49 -2.34 10.61
N HIS A 239 3.29 -2.60 11.14
CA HIS A 239 2.08 -2.58 10.31
C HIS A 239 1.79 -1.19 9.74
N LYS A 240 1.95 -0.11 10.50
CA LYS A 240 1.79 1.24 9.95
C LYS A 240 2.81 1.59 8.87
N VAL A 241 4.02 1.03 8.96
CA VAL A 241 5.00 1.13 7.88
C VAL A 241 4.57 0.30 6.67
N LEU A 242 4.05 -0.91 6.87
CA LEU A 242 3.48 -1.74 5.80
C LEU A 242 2.38 -1.00 5.03
N ASP A 243 1.42 -0.42 5.75
CA ASP A 243 0.35 0.42 5.18
C ASP A 243 0.93 1.54 4.31
N LEU A 244 1.91 2.30 4.86
CA LEU A 244 2.53 3.41 4.16
C LEU A 244 3.26 2.97 2.88
N ILE A 245 3.93 1.82 2.90
CA ILE A 245 4.56 1.24 1.70
C ILE A 245 3.52 0.99 0.62
N GLY A 246 2.40 0.35 0.99
CA GLY A 246 1.30 0.03 0.09
C GLY A 246 0.63 1.26 -0.50
N ASP A 247 0.30 2.23 0.37
CA ASP A 247 -0.30 3.49 -0.03
C ASP A 247 0.58 4.20 -1.05
N LEU A 248 1.88 4.38 -0.74
CA LEU A 248 2.84 5.03 -1.64
C LEU A 248 2.96 4.30 -2.98
N TYR A 249 2.97 2.95 -2.98
CA TYR A 249 3.10 2.17 -4.20
C TYR A 249 1.87 2.22 -5.11
N THR A 250 0.73 2.69 -4.61
CA THR A 250 -0.43 3.00 -5.46
C THR A 250 -0.10 4.07 -6.50
N ALA A 251 0.92 4.92 -6.27
CA ALA A 251 1.43 5.85 -7.27
C ALA A 251 2.57 5.29 -8.15
N GLY A 252 2.95 4.03 -7.97
CA GLY A 252 4.08 3.36 -8.63
C GLY A 252 5.39 3.42 -7.83
N PRO A 253 6.51 2.92 -8.41
CA PRO A 253 7.81 2.89 -7.75
C PRO A 253 8.27 4.28 -7.31
N PHE A 254 8.79 4.39 -6.09
CA PHE A 254 9.01 5.67 -5.41
C PHE A 254 10.45 5.84 -4.95
N LYS A 255 11.01 7.05 -5.09
CA LYS A 255 12.32 7.47 -4.54
C LYS A 255 12.17 8.77 -3.78
N GLY A 256 12.39 8.70 -2.48
CA GLY A 256 12.24 9.79 -1.53
C GLY A 256 12.35 9.30 -0.10
N TYR A 257 12.59 10.23 0.82
CA TYR A 257 12.61 9.95 2.25
C TYR A 257 11.32 10.45 2.88
N VAL A 258 10.51 9.53 3.37
CA VAL A 258 9.23 9.81 4.02
C VAL A 258 9.42 9.80 5.53
N ILE A 259 8.99 10.86 6.20
CA ILE A 259 8.89 10.95 7.65
C ILE A 259 7.42 11.07 8.01
N ALA A 260 6.88 10.09 8.72
CA ALA A 260 5.49 10.03 9.13
C ALA A 260 5.39 10.02 10.65
N ILE A 261 4.58 10.92 11.21
CA ILE A 261 4.28 10.98 12.65
C ILE A 261 2.78 10.79 12.79
N ARG A 262 2.37 9.70 13.43
CA ARG A 262 0.95 9.34 13.65
C ARG A 262 0.12 9.36 12.35
N SER A 263 0.74 9.06 11.21
CA SER A 263 0.07 9.10 9.90
C SER A 263 -0.84 7.88 9.70
N GLY A 264 -1.81 7.98 8.80
CA GLY A 264 -2.63 6.85 8.37
C GLY A 264 -3.03 7.02 6.91
N HIS A 265 -3.87 6.12 6.40
CA HIS A 265 -4.28 6.14 5.00
C HIS A 265 -4.78 7.52 4.54
N SER A 266 -5.50 8.27 5.40
CA SER A 266 -5.95 9.63 5.04
C SER A 266 -4.80 10.59 4.72
N LEU A 267 -3.83 10.76 5.63
CA LEU A 267 -2.65 11.60 5.37
C LEU A 267 -1.79 11.05 4.23
N ASN A 268 -1.64 9.73 4.13
CA ASN A 268 -0.87 9.09 3.07
C ASN A 268 -1.49 9.38 1.69
N VAL A 269 -2.81 9.25 1.55
CA VAL A 269 -3.53 9.56 0.31
C VAL A 269 -3.50 11.08 0.02
N LYS A 270 -3.64 11.94 1.03
CA LYS A 270 -3.47 13.40 0.87
C LYS A 270 -2.07 13.75 0.36
N LEU A 271 -1.03 13.03 0.79
CA LEU A 271 0.32 13.15 0.23
C LEU A 271 0.35 12.80 -1.25
N LEU A 272 -0.25 11.68 -1.65
CA LEU A 272 -0.33 11.28 -3.07
C LEU A 272 -1.07 12.33 -3.91
N GLN A 273 -2.18 12.87 -3.41
CA GLN A 273 -2.93 13.93 -4.08
C GLN A 273 -2.08 15.21 -4.23
N LYS A 274 -1.32 15.59 -3.20
CA LYS A 274 -0.41 16.74 -3.27
C LYS A 274 0.72 16.51 -4.27
N LEU A 275 1.31 15.32 -4.30
CA LEU A 275 2.31 14.91 -5.29
C LEU A 275 1.76 14.96 -6.73
N ARG A 276 0.52 14.49 -6.93
CA ARG A 276 -0.17 14.58 -8.22
C ARG A 276 -0.29 16.02 -8.71
N ARG A 277 -0.77 16.93 -7.83
CA ARG A 277 -0.88 18.37 -8.16
C ARG A 277 0.47 19.01 -8.46
N HIS A 278 1.53 18.61 -7.75
CA HIS A 278 2.89 19.05 -8.09
C HIS A 278 3.30 18.58 -9.50
N LYS A 279 3.10 17.30 -9.83
CA LYS A 279 3.39 16.72 -11.15
C LYS A 279 2.62 17.44 -12.28
N GLU A 280 1.34 17.70 -12.08
CA GLU A 280 0.49 18.41 -13.05
C GLU A 280 1.00 19.84 -13.30
N ARG A 281 1.31 20.60 -12.24
CA ARG A 281 1.84 21.98 -12.36
C ARG A 281 3.13 22.05 -13.16
N MET A 282 4.09 21.14 -12.89
CA MET A 282 5.33 21.08 -13.65
C MET A 282 5.09 20.78 -15.13
N THR A 283 4.10 19.94 -15.44
CA THR A 283 3.76 19.57 -16.84
C THR A 283 3.12 20.73 -17.60
N VAL A 284 2.20 21.49 -16.97
CA VAL A 284 1.47 22.61 -17.59
C VAL A 284 2.35 23.84 -17.81
N SER A 285 3.32 24.09 -16.93
CA SER A 285 4.17 25.28 -16.97
C SER A 285 5.11 25.38 -18.19
N GLY A 286 5.10 24.40 -19.11
CA GLY A 286 5.90 24.43 -20.34
C GLY A 286 7.41 24.45 -20.10
N VAL A 287 7.85 24.31 -18.84
CA VAL A 287 9.24 24.12 -18.51
C VAL A 287 9.58 22.74 -19.06
N ALA A 288 10.18 22.70 -20.26
CA ALA A 288 11.06 21.62 -20.70
C ALA A 288 12.24 21.60 -19.73
N SER A 289 11.95 21.22 -18.50
CA SER A 289 12.90 21.31 -17.44
C SER A 289 13.84 20.14 -17.66
N THR A 290 15.13 20.43 -17.67
CA THR A 290 16.18 19.46 -17.34
C THR A 290 15.87 18.67 -16.05
N THR A 291 14.86 19.11 -15.29
CA THR A 291 14.15 18.49 -14.17
C THR A 291 12.85 17.73 -14.57
N SER A 292 12.86 16.85 -15.57
CA SER A 292 11.67 16.03 -15.89
C SER A 292 11.22 15.10 -14.75
N PHE A 293 9.95 15.15 -14.37
CA PHE A 293 9.23 14.19 -13.50
C PHE A 293 8.72 12.99 -14.33
N ILE A 294 9.50 12.62 -15.34
CA ILE A 294 9.21 11.53 -16.27
C ILE A 294 10.19 10.41 -15.90
N PRO A 295 9.75 9.15 -15.93
CA PRO A 295 10.67 8.04 -15.85
C PRO A 295 11.72 8.12 -16.95
N GLN A 296 12.97 8.36 -16.55
CA GLN A 296 14.10 8.30 -17.46
C GLN A 296 14.29 6.83 -17.86
N SER A 297 14.13 6.52 -19.16
CA SER A 297 14.68 5.28 -19.71
C SER A 297 16.19 5.35 -19.54
N GLY A 298 16.76 4.41 -18.78
CA GLY A 298 18.19 4.29 -18.60
C GLY A 298 18.88 4.07 -19.95
N ALA A 299 19.45 5.14 -20.49
CA ALA A 299 20.43 5.09 -21.55
C ALA A 299 21.46 6.18 -21.23
N GLU A 300 22.41 5.82 -20.36
CA GLU A 300 23.71 6.50 -20.33
C GLU A 300 24.71 5.53 -20.97
N ARG A 301 25.42 6.06 -21.97
CA ARG A 301 26.56 5.45 -22.66
C ARG A 301 27.77 5.43 -21.75
#